data_AF-A0AAV2F1C7-F1
#
_entry.id   AF-A0AAV2F1C7-F1
#
_cell.length_a   1.000
_cell.length_b   1.000
_cell.length_c   1.000
_cell.angle_alpha   90.00
_cell.angle_beta   90.00
_cell.angle_gamma   90.00
#
_symmetry.space_group_name_H-M   'P 1'
#
loop_
_entity.id
_entity.type
_entity.pdbx_description
1 polymer ?
#
loop_
_entity_poly.entity_id
_entity_poly.type
_entity_poly.pdbx_seq_one_letter_code
_entity_poly.pdbx_strand_id
1 'polypeptide(L)'
;MEEYGHLFIRTFERFTQAASVMGLNSSYICDQEPDLVEAYANFASMFVRSCPKQVLAASGSLLEISFQKAAICCTAMHRGSALAAISYLSCFLEVTLDVMLESINSMLEGSYCCIAIQLIARRGEGLVSNIVYALLGVSAMSRVHKCATVLQQLAAICRCCDRTIWNAMLCWNSLQRWLHSAVHGLPVEYLKPGEDDTLVPDWLDALAGAAVDYLDSKSSKGVKNNYGHMQGKGGRVLKRIIREFADSHCALTQI
;
A
#
# COMPACT_ATOMS: atom_id res chain seq x y z
N MET A 1 -16.89 9.42 -22.61
CA MET A 1 -15.74 9.30 -21.67
C MET A 1 -14.56 8.56 -22.30
N GLU A 2 -14.77 7.66 -23.27
CA GLU A 2 -13.69 7.02 -24.05
C GLU A 2 -12.85 8.03 -24.86
N GLU A 3 -13.47 9.08 -25.39
CA GLU A 3 -12.83 10.09 -26.26
C GLU A 3 -11.69 10.87 -25.59
N TYR A 4 -11.70 10.99 -24.25
CA TYR A 4 -10.66 11.70 -23.48
C TYR A 4 -9.65 10.77 -22.81
N GLY A 5 -9.78 9.44 -22.97
CA GLY A 5 -8.89 8.47 -22.30
C GLY A 5 -7.42 8.71 -22.60
N HIS A 6 -7.08 8.94 -23.87
CA HIS A 6 -5.71 9.23 -24.29
C HIS A 6 -5.15 10.53 -23.68
N LEU A 7 -6.00 11.55 -23.49
CA LEU A 7 -5.59 12.80 -22.83
C LEU A 7 -5.22 12.54 -21.37
N PHE A 8 -6.01 11.78 -20.63
CA PHE A 8 -5.71 11.42 -19.24
C PHE A 8 -4.39 10.65 -19.12
N ILE A 9 -4.18 9.64 -19.98
CA ILE A 9 -2.93 8.85 -20.01
C ILE A 9 -1.74 9.78 -20.29
N ARG A 10 -1.85 10.64 -21.31
CA ARG A 10 -0.78 11.58 -21.68
C ARG A 10 -0.48 12.60 -20.58
N THR A 11 -1.50 13.07 -19.85
CA THR A 11 -1.30 13.96 -18.70
C THR A 11 -0.57 13.24 -17.57
N PHE A 12 -0.99 12.02 -17.23
CA PHE A 12 -0.32 11.23 -16.21
C PHE A 12 1.13 10.90 -16.60
N GLU A 13 1.36 10.57 -17.86
CA GLU A 13 2.68 10.34 -18.42
C GLU A 13 3.57 11.58 -18.24
N ARG A 14 3.07 12.77 -18.63
CA ARG A 14 3.83 14.02 -18.54
C ARG A 14 4.20 14.38 -17.11
N PHE A 15 3.30 14.18 -16.14
CA PHE A 15 3.63 14.42 -14.73
C PHE A 15 4.58 13.36 -14.17
N THR A 16 4.39 12.09 -14.51
CA THR A 16 5.23 11.00 -13.99
C THR A 16 6.65 11.07 -14.54
N GLN A 17 6.81 11.43 -15.81
CA GLN A 17 8.12 11.55 -16.47
C GLN A 17 8.82 12.90 -16.20
N ALA A 18 8.18 13.83 -15.49
CA ALA A 18 8.83 15.08 -15.12
C ALA A 18 10.09 14.80 -14.29
N ALA A 19 11.18 15.52 -14.56
CA ALA A 19 12.48 15.26 -13.94
C ALA A 19 12.44 15.32 -12.41
N SER A 20 11.64 16.23 -11.84
CA SER A 20 11.44 16.35 -10.40
C SER A 20 10.75 15.11 -9.80
N VAL A 21 9.67 14.63 -10.41
CA VAL A 21 8.97 13.40 -9.98
C VAL A 21 9.86 12.16 -10.15
N MET A 22 10.55 12.05 -11.28
CA MET A 22 11.51 10.96 -11.51
C MET A 22 12.69 11.01 -10.53
N GLY A 23 13.04 12.19 -10.04
CA GLY A 23 14.06 12.43 -9.01
C GLY A 23 13.69 11.92 -7.62
N LEU A 24 12.39 11.70 -7.31
CA LEU A 24 11.92 11.20 -6.00
C LEU A 24 12.30 9.73 -5.78
N ASN A 25 13.58 9.41 -5.63
CA ASN A 25 14.10 8.03 -5.54
C ASN A 25 14.62 7.66 -4.15
N SER A 26 14.56 8.59 -3.20
CA SER A 26 14.97 8.41 -1.80
C SER A 26 14.14 9.30 -0.89
N SER A 27 14.03 8.93 0.39
CA SER A 27 13.40 9.76 1.43
C SER A 27 14.01 11.16 1.50
N TYR A 28 15.33 11.26 1.41
CA TYR A 28 16.06 12.53 1.44
C TYR A 28 15.56 13.52 0.39
N ILE A 29 15.39 13.09 -0.86
CA ILE A 29 14.89 13.98 -1.93
C ILE A 29 13.42 14.34 -1.69
N CYS A 30 12.62 13.39 -1.18
CA CYS A 30 11.22 13.66 -0.82
C CYS A 30 11.11 14.75 0.27
N ASP A 31 12.06 14.80 1.20
CA ASP A 31 12.13 15.81 2.26
C ASP A 31 12.58 17.19 1.75
N GLN A 32 13.27 17.27 0.61
CA GLN A 32 13.62 18.55 -0.03
C GLN A 32 12.45 19.15 -0.82
N GLU A 33 11.53 18.32 -1.32
CA GLU A 33 10.39 18.76 -2.16
C GLU A 33 9.04 18.23 -1.62
N PRO A 34 8.67 18.53 -0.37
CA PRO A 34 7.50 17.94 0.27
C PRO A 34 6.19 18.27 -0.44
N ASP A 35 6.04 19.50 -0.93
CA ASP A 35 4.85 19.96 -1.66
C ASP A 35 4.67 19.24 -2.99
N LEU A 36 5.77 18.91 -3.68
CA LEU A 36 5.73 18.13 -4.91
C LEU A 36 5.21 16.72 -4.64
N VAL A 37 5.71 16.07 -3.59
CA VAL A 37 5.26 14.73 -3.18
C VAL A 37 3.77 14.74 -2.89
N GLU A 38 3.29 15.74 -2.12
CA GLU A 38 1.87 15.87 -1.81
C GLU A 38 1.02 16.10 -3.06
N ALA A 39 1.42 17.03 -3.93
CA ALA A 39 0.71 17.32 -5.17
C ALA A 39 0.64 16.10 -6.08
N TYR A 40 1.76 15.39 -6.28
CA TYR A 40 1.82 14.21 -7.14
C TYR A 40 1.01 13.04 -6.57
N ALA A 41 1.10 12.77 -5.26
CA ALA A 41 0.33 11.71 -4.61
C ALA A 41 -1.19 11.99 -4.67
N ASN A 42 -1.59 13.25 -4.49
CA ASN A 42 -2.99 13.66 -4.61
C ASN A 42 -3.49 13.54 -6.05
N PHE A 43 -2.69 13.97 -7.02
CA PHE A 43 -2.99 13.78 -8.45
C PHE A 43 -3.16 12.30 -8.80
N ALA A 44 -2.21 11.45 -8.40
CA ALA A 44 -2.24 10.01 -8.68
C ALA A 44 -3.45 9.33 -7.99
N SER A 45 -3.81 9.77 -6.79
CA SER A 45 -5.02 9.32 -6.09
C SER A 45 -6.29 9.67 -6.86
N MET A 46 -6.39 10.91 -7.35
CA MET A 46 -7.53 11.35 -8.15
C MET A 46 -7.61 10.60 -9.47
N PHE A 47 -6.47 10.37 -10.13
CA PHE A 47 -6.38 9.59 -11.35
C PHE A 47 -6.93 8.17 -11.14
N VAL A 48 -6.47 7.46 -10.11
CA VAL A 48 -6.90 6.08 -9.83
C VAL A 48 -8.38 5.99 -9.48
N ARG A 49 -8.94 6.95 -8.73
CA ARG A 49 -10.35 6.92 -8.34
C ARG A 49 -11.32 7.31 -9.45
N SER A 50 -10.88 8.20 -10.34
CA SER A 50 -11.80 8.89 -11.26
C SER A 50 -11.72 8.37 -12.69
N CYS A 51 -10.61 7.73 -13.08
CA CYS A 51 -10.46 7.24 -14.43
C CYS A 51 -11.22 5.92 -14.67
N PRO A 52 -11.78 5.71 -15.88
CA PRO A 52 -12.35 4.43 -16.27
C PRO A 52 -11.33 3.28 -16.17
N LYS A 53 -11.83 2.07 -15.90
CA LYS A 53 -10.99 0.86 -15.74
C LYS A 53 -10.08 0.61 -16.95
N GLN A 54 -10.52 0.95 -18.18
CA GLN A 54 -9.72 0.84 -19.40
C GLN A 54 -8.53 1.80 -19.42
N VAL A 55 -8.72 3.03 -18.94
CA VAL A 55 -7.66 4.05 -18.83
C VAL A 55 -6.63 3.62 -17.79
N LEU A 56 -7.10 3.08 -16.66
CA LEU A 56 -6.21 2.55 -15.62
C LEU A 56 -5.41 1.35 -16.14
N ALA A 57 -6.04 0.42 -16.85
CA ALA A 57 -5.37 -0.73 -17.45
C ALA A 57 -4.28 -0.31 -18.45
N ALA A 58 -4.57 0.67 -19.31
CA ALA A 58 -3.61 1.23 -20.26
C ALA A 58 -2.47 2.03 -19.60
N SER A 59 -2.63 2.44 -18.34
CA SER A 59 -1.64 3.24 -17.58
C SER A 59 -0.73 2.37 -16.69
N GLY A 60 -0.67 1.06 -16.90
CA GLY A 60 0.00 0.12 -15.99
C GLY A 60 1.45 0.48 -15.62
N SER A 61 2.26 0.87 -16.58
CA SER A 61 3.66 1.28 -16.33
C SER A 61 3.75 2.58 -15.53
N LEU A 62 2.88 3.55 -15.80
CA LEU A 62 2.80 4.81 -15.07
C LEU A 62 2.35 4.59 -13.63
N LEU A 63 1.35 3.72 -13.44
CA LEU A 63 0.87 3.30 -12.12
C LEU A 63 1.96 2.57 -11.32
N GLU A 64 2.78 1.76 -11.97
CA GLU A 64 3.90 1.08 -11.32
C GLU A 64 4.94 2.08 -10.82
N ILE A 65 5.32 3.04 -11.67
CA ILE A 65 6.26 4.11 -11.28
C ILE A 65 5.67 4.91 -10.12
N SER A 66 4.44 5.40 -10.23
CA SER A 66 3.81 6.20 -9.19
C SER A 66 3.68 5.44 -7.87
N PHE A 67 3.33 4.15 -7.92
CA PHE A 67 3.25 3.28 -6.74
C PHE A 67 4.61 3.11 -6.08
N GLN A 68 5.67 2.86 -6.85
CA GLN A 68 7.03 2.78 -6.32
C GLN A 68 7.48 4.10 -5.70
N LYS A 69 7.21 5.23 -6.36
CA LYS A 69 7.51 6.57 -5.83
C LYS A 69 6.82 6.79 -4.49
N ALA A 70 5.53 6.49 -4.40
CA ALA A 70 4.79 6.64 -3.16
C ALA A 70 5.27 5.70 -2.04
N ALA A 71 5.68 4.48 -2.37
CA ALA A 71 6.31 3.59 -1.39
C ALA A 71 7.60 4.23 -0.84
N ILE A 72 8.46 4.81 -1.66
CA ILE A 72 9.65 5.52 -1.18
C ILE A 72 9.24 6.73 -0.32
N CYS A 73 8.32 7.55 -0.81
CA CYS A 73 7.88 8.77 -0.13
C CYS A 73 7.25 8.53 1.25
N CYS A 74 6.72 7.34 1.55
CA CYS A 74 6.14 7.10 2.88
C CYS A 74 7.18 7.09 4.01
N THR A 75 8.46 6.95 3.66
CA THR A 75 9.59 7.00 4.60
C THR A 75 10.15 8.41 4.83
N ALA A 76 9.68 9.42 4.08
CA ALA A 76 10.08 10.81 4.24
C ALA A 76 9.87 11.30 5.68
N MET A 77 10.75 12.17 6.19
CA MET A 77 10.59 12.80 7.50
C MET A 77 9.42 13.79 7.52
N HIS A 78 9.13 14.45 6.40
CA HIS A 78 8.02 15.38 6.28
C HIS A 78 6.66 14.66 6.41
N ARG A 79 5.94 14.98 7.48
CA ARG A 79 4.68 14.31 7.86
C ARG A 79 3.64 14.38 6.74
N GLY A 80 3.45 15.54 6.11
CA GLY A 80 2.44 15.73 5.07
C GLY A 80 2.71 14.85 3.84
N SER A 81 3.93 14.87 3.34
CA SER A 81 4.41 14.09 2.20
C SER A 81 4.30 12.59 2.43
N ALA A 82 4.74 12.11 3.59
CA ALA A 82 4.59 10.71 3.96
C ALA A 82 3.11 10.28 4.01
N LEU A 83 2.25 11.08 4.66
CA LEU A 83 0.83 10.75 4.76
C LEU A 83 0.10 10.84 3.42
N ALA A 84 0.45 11.77 2.54
CA ALA A 84 -0.10 11.86 1.19
C ALA A 84 0.27 10.62 0.37
N ALA A 85 1.54 10.20 0.42
CA ALA A 85 2.02 9.00 -0.25
C ALA A 85 1.31 7.72 0.25
N ILE A 86 1.19 7.53 1.57
CA ILE A 86 0.46 6.37 2.13
C ILE A 86 -1.04 6.44 1.76
N SER A 87 -1.62 7.64 1.68
CA SER A 87 -3.01 7.80 1.24
C SER A 87 -3.21 7.37 -0.22
N TYR A 88 -2.26 7.70 -1.09
CA TYR A 88 -2.29 7.23 -2.47
C TYR A 88 -2.14 5.71 -2.58
N LEU A 89 -1.21 5.11 -1.83
CA LEU A 89 -1.07 3.65 -1.78
C LEU A 89 -2.35 2.97 -1.32
N SER A 90 -2.97 3.47 -0.25
CA SER A 90 -4.25 2.95 0.25
C SER A 90 -5.38 3.12 -0.75
N CYS A 91 -5.45 4.27 -1.43
CA CYS A 91 -6.39 4.54 -2.52
C CYS A 91 -6.23 3.55 -3.68
N PHE A 92 -5.00 3.28 -4.11
CA PHE A 92 -4.71 2.31 -5.16
C PHE A 92 -5.16 0.89 -4.80
N LEU A 93 -4.82 0.44 -3.58
CA LEU A 93 -5.21 -0.88 -3.09
C LEU A 93 -6.72 -1.01 -2.90
N GLU A 94 -7.40 0.06 -2.44
CA GLU A 94 -8.86 0.08 -2.31
C GLU A 94 -9.55 -0.09 -3.65
N VAL A 95 -9.19 0.72 -4.64
CA VAL A 95 -9.77 0.64 -5.99
C VAL A 95 -9.48 -0.73 -6.61
N THR A 96 -8.27 -1.26 -6.43
CA THR A 96 -7.92 -2.61 -6.90
C THR A 96 -8.84 -3.65 -6.28
N LEU A 97 -9.02 -3.64 -4.95
CA LEU A 97 -9.85 -4.61 -4.26
C LEU A 97 -11.33 -4.48 -4.63
N ASP A 98 -11.86 -3.27 -4.74
CA ASP A 98 -13.26 -3.04 -5.13
C ASP A 98 -13.54 -3.64 -6.52
N VAL A 99 -12.64 -3.42 -7.49
CA VAL A 99 -12.78 -4.02 -8.82
C VAL A 99 -12.60 -5.55 -8.78
N MET A 100 -11.72 -6.06 -7.92
CA MET A 100 -11.58 -7.50 -7.71
C MET A 100 -12.86 -8.15 -7.20
N LEU A 101 -13.48 -7.56 -6.19
CA LEU A 101 -14.71 -8.07 -5.59
C LEU A 101 -15.91 -7.98 -6.54
N GLU A 102 -15.93 -7.00 -7.45
CA GLU A 102 -16.95 -6.90 -8.49
C GLU A 102 -16.84 -7.98 -9.58
N SER A 103 -15.65 -8.57 -9.79
CA SER A 103 -15.37 -9.39 -10.98
C SER A 103 -14.68 -10.73 -10.69
N ILE A 104 -14.85 -11.26 -9.47
CA ILE A 104 -14.21 -12.49 -8.97
C ILE A 104 -14.28 -13.68 -9.96
N ASN A 105 -15.32 -13.75 -10.79
CA ASN A 105 -15.57 -14.88 -11.70
C ASN A 105 -15.33 -14.58 -13.19
N SER A 106 -14.97 -13.35 -13.60
CA SER A 106 -14.91 -12.95 -15.03
C SER A 106 -13.72 -12.06 -15.37
N MET A 107 -12.57 -12.25 -14.72
CA MET A 107 -11.38 -11.45 -14.97
C MET A 107 -10.70 -11.84 -16.28
N LEU A 108 -10.68 -10.90 -17.24
CA LEU A 108 -9.98 -11.02 -18.50
C LEU A 108 -8.52 -10.57 -18.38
N GLU A 109 -7.65 -11.20 -19.18
CA GLU A 109 -6.27 -10.76 -19.37
C GLU A 109 -6.24 -9.33 -19.92
N GLY A 110 -5.31 -8.50 -19.43
CA GLY A 110 -5.25 -7.07 -19.76
C GLY A 110 -6.26 -6.17 -19.03
N SER A 111 -7.11 -6.73 -18.16
CA SER A 111 -7.95 -5.92 -17.26
C SER A 111 -7.12 -5.14 -16.23
N TYR A 112 -7.68 -4.03 -15.71
CA TYR A 112 -7.02 -3.25 -14.65
C TYR A 112 -6.62 -4.11 -13.45
N CYS A 113 -7.47 -5.04 -13.01
CA CYS A 113 -7.12 -5.92 -11.90
C CYS A 113 -5.92 -6.82 -12.20
N CYS A 114 -5.83 -7.40 -13.40
CA CYS A 114 -4.66 -8.17 -13.80
C CYS A 114 -3.39 -7.31 -13.73
N ILE A 115 -3.44 -6.10 -14.29
CA ILE A 115 -2.31 -5.15 -14.27
C ILE A 115 -1.94 -4.75 -12.83
N ALA A 116 -2.92 -4.48 -11.98
CA ALA A 116 -2.70 -4.12 -10.58
C ALA A 116 -2.12 -5.28 -9.77
N ILE A 117 -2.60 -6.52 -9.97
CA ILE A 117 -2.04 -7.72 -9.31
C ILE A 117 -0.58 -7.94 -9.74
N GLN A 118 -0.28 -7.82 -11.04
CA GLN A 118 1.09 -7.92 -11.54
C GLN A 118 2.02 -6.84 -10.98
N LEU A 119 1.51 -5.61 -10.83
CA LEU A 119 2.23 -4.51 -10.21
C LEU A 119 2.50 -4.81 -8.73
N ILE A 120 1.49 -5.23 -7.96
CA ILE A 120 1.63 -5.57 -6.55
C ILE A 120 2.59 -6.76 -6.38
N ALA A 121 2.52 -7.77 -7.24
CA ALA A 121 3.45 -8.90 -7.19
C ALA A 121 4.91 -8.47 -7.39
N ARG A 122 5.16 -7.48 -8.26
CA ARG A 122 6.52 -6.97 -8.55
C ARG A 122 7.04 -5.95 -7.53
N ARG A 123 6.15 -5.15 -6.92
CA ARG A 123 6.51 -4.02 -6.04
C ARG A 123 6.11 -4.20 -4.58
N GLY A 124 5.40 -5.28 -4.26
CA GLY A 124 4.87 -5.54 -2.92
C GLY A 124 5.95 -5.69 -1.85
N GLU A 125 7.08 -6.32 -2.19
CA GLU A 125 8.22 -6.41 -1.27
C GLU A 125 8.75 -5.03 -0.88
N GLY A 126 8.99 -4.18 -1.87
CA GLY A 126 9.41 -2.80 -1.66
C GLY A 126 8.38 -1.99 -0.89
N LEU A 127 7.07 -2.20 -1.15
CA LEU A 127 6.02 -1.56 -0.36
C LEU A 127 6.08 -1.97 1.11
N VAL A 128 6.12 -3.27 1.41
CA VAL A 128 6.13 -3.77 2.80
C VAL A 128 7.37 -3.27 3.53
N SER A 129 8.55 -3.34 2.90
CA SER A 129 9.79 -2.81 3.45
C SER A 129 9.68 -1.31 3.77
N ASN A 130 9.21 -0.49 2.83
CA ASN A 130 9.06 0.94 3.07
C ASN A 130 8.00 1.27 4.15
N ILE A 131 6.93 0.47 4.28
CA ILE A 131 5.95 0.64 5.36
C ILE A 131 6.58 0.32 6.73
N VAL A 132 7.40 -0.73 6.82
CA VAL A 132 8.15 -1.03 8.05
C VAL A 132 9.10 0.13 8.37
N TYR A 133 9.89 0.61 7.41
CA TYR A 133 10.75 1.78 7.61
C TYR A 133 9.98 3.05 8.00
N ALA A 134 8.79 3.28 7.43
CA ALA A 134 7.95 4.42 7.78
C ALA A 134 7.47 4.37 9.25
N LEU A 135 7.36 3.17 9.83
CA LEU A 135 7.03 2.96 11.25
C LEU A 135 8.24 3.09 12.19
N LEU A 136 9.45 3.12 11.63
CA LEU A 136 10.71 3.42 12.35
C LEU A 136 11.09 4.90 12.26
N GLY A 137 10.47 5.66 11.35
CA GLY A 137 10.83 7.04 11.07
C GLY A 137 10.29 8.05 12.08
N VAL A 138 10.76 9.30 11.98
CA VAL A 138 10.25 10.42 12.78
C VAL A 138 8.74 10.58 12.60
N SER A 139 8.02 10.81 13.71
CA SER A 139 6.55 10.88 13.72
C SER A 139 5.85 9.59 13.26
N ALA A 140 6.45 8.41 13.45
CA ALA A 140 5.86 7.10 13.14
C ALA A 140 4.40 6.96 13.61
N MET A 141 4.10 7.49 14.81
CA MET A 141 2.76 7.46 15.40
C MET A 141 1.67 8.13 14.56
N SER A 142 2.03 9.18 13.81
CA SER A 142 1.09 9.82 12.88
C SER A 142 0.74 8.95 11.68
N ARG A 143 1.58 7.94 11.36
CA ARG A 143 1.49 7.08 10.18
C ARG A 143 0.84 5.72 10.49
N VAL A 144 0.92 5.26 11.73
CA VAL A 144 0.39 3.96 12.23
C VAL A 144 -0.95 3.59 11.62
N HIS A 145 -1.93 4.49 11.66
CA HIS A 145 -3.27 4.17 11.17
C HIS A 145 -3.28 3.88 9.65
N LYS A 146 -2.62 4.72 8.86
CA LYS A 146 -2.59 4.56 7.40
C LYS A 146 -1.70 3.39 6.98
N CYS A 147 -0.58 3.15 7.65
CA CYS A 147 0.26 1.97 7.43
C CYS A 147 -0.52 0.68 7.71
N ALA A 148 -1.22 0.61 8.84
CA ALA A 148 -2.08 -0.54 9.16
C ALA A 148 -3.15 -0.76 8.09
N THR A 149 -3.79 0.32 7.62
CA THR A 149 -4.78 0.26 6.54
C THR A 149 -4.18 -0.32 5.25
N VAL A 150 -3.03 0.18 4.80
CA VAL A 150 -2.35 -0.34 3.60
C VAL A 150 -2.02 -1.83 3.75
N LEU A 151 -1.50 -2.25 4.91
CA LEU A 151 -1.19 -3.65 5.18
C LEU A 151 -2.44 -4.53 5.21
N GLN A 152 -3.55 -4.07 5.82
CA GLN A 152 -4.84 -4.77 5.80
C GLN A 152 -5.36 -4.95 4.37
N GLN A 153 -5.29 -3.90 3.54
CA GLN A 153 -5.74 -3.96 2.15
C GLN A 153 -4.87 -4.90 1.32
N LEU A 154 -3.55 -4.85 1.51
CA LEU A 154 -2.60 -5.75 0.84
C LEU A 154 -2.86 -7.22 1.23
N ALA A 155 -3.09 -7.48 2.51
CA ALA A 155 -3.44 -8.81 3.03
C ALA A 155 -4.77 -9.33 2.46
N ALA A 156 -5.78 -8.46 2.36
CA ALA A 156 -7.06 -8.79 1.74
C ALA A 156 -6.91 -9.15 0.25
N ILE A 157 -6.11 -8.40 -0.50
CA ILE A 157 -5.82 -8.69 -1.91
C ILE A 157 -5.10 -10.04 -2.05
N CYS A 158 -4.07 -10.30 -1.26
CA CYS A 158 -3.34 -11.57 -1.30
C CYS A 158 -4.28 -12.76 -1.03
N ARG A 159 -5.14 -12.64 -0.03
CA ARG A 159 -6.13 -13.66 0.35
C ARG A 159 -7.23 -13.85 -0.71
N CYS A 160 -7.61 -12.78 -1.42
CA CYS A 160 -8.50 -12.90 -2.58
C CYS A 160 -7.84 -13.67 -3.71
N CYS A 161 -6.56 -13.39 -4.01
CA CYS A 161 -5.85 -14.04 -5.10
C CYS A 161 -5.64 -15.55 -4.87
N ASP A 162 -5.47 -16.01 -3.61
CA ASP A 162 -5.34 -17.44 -3.26
C ASP A 162 -6.47 -18.31 -3.83
N ARG A 163 -7.67 -17.74 -3.98
CA ARG A 163 -8.88 -18.42 -4.46
C ARG A 163 -9.09 -18.30 -5.97
N THR A 164 -8.12 -17.76 -6.70
CA THR A 164 -8.22 -17.46 -8.13
C THR A 164 -7.04 -18.02 -8.91
N ILE A 165 -7.10 -17.90 -10.24
CA ILE A 165 -5.98 -18.24 -11.15
C ILE A 165 -4.70 -17.43 -10.84
N TRP A 166 -4.80 -16.32 -10.11
CA TRP A 166 -3.70 -15.41 -9.81
C TRP A 166 -2.86 -15.81 -8.58
N ASN A 167 -3.21 -16.91 -7.89
CA ASN A 167 -2.45 -17.44 -6.75
C ASN A 167 -0.96 -17.66 -7.10
N ALA A 168 -0.66 -18.06 -8.34
CA ALA A 168 0.72 -18.21 -8.81
C ALA A 168 1.53 -16.89 -8.83
N MET A 169 0.85 -15.75 -8.98
CA MET A 169 1.49 -14.43 -9.05
C MET A 169 1.50 -13.72 -7.69
N LEU A 170 0.37 -13.75 -7.00
CA LEU A 170 0.15 -13.08 -5.73
C LEU A 170 -0.68 -13.96 -4.82
N CYS A 171 -0.17 -14.24 -3.64
CA CYS A 171 -0.80 -15.12 -2.68
C CYS A 171 -0.38 -14.76 -1.27
N TRP A 172 -0.99 -15.39 -0.28
CA TRP A 172 -0.60 -15.22 1.13
C TRP A 172 0.90 -15.46 1.36
N ASN A 173 1.47 -16.47 0.69
CA ASN A 173 2.90 -16.79 0.79
C ASN A 173 3.80 -15.67 0.23
N SER A 174 3.31 -14.85 -0.71
CA SER A 174 4.05 -13.66 -1.16
C SER A 174 4.14 -12.63 -0.05
N LEU A 175 3.03 -12.32 0.62
CA LEU A 175 3.01 -11.39 1.75
C LEU A 175 3.90 -11.87 2.90
N GLN A 176 3.86 -13.16 3.23
CA GLN A 176 4.73 -13.76 4.24
C GLN A 176 6.21 -13.55 3.91
N ARG A 177 6.63 -13.85 2.67
CA ARG A 177 8.03 -13.65 2.23
C ARG A 177 8.43 -12.18 2.28
N TRP A 178 7.56 -11.27 1.87
CA TRP A 178 7.84 -9.83 1.88
C TRP A 178 7.99 -9.29 3.29
N LEU A 179 7.13 -9.70 4.22
CA LEU A 179 7.24 -9.28 5.62
C LEU A 179 8.51 -9.84 6.26
N HIS A 180 8.83 -11.11 6.00
CA HIS A 180 10.06 -11.73 6.48
C HIS A 180 11.30 -11.01 5.94
N SER A 181 11.34 -10.73 4.63
CA SER A 181 12.41 -9.95 3.99
C SER A 181 12.52 -8.54 4.56
N ALA A 182 11.39 -7.86 4.78
CA ALA A 182 11.35 -6.52 5.33
C ALA A 182 11.93 -6.45 6.76
N VAL A 183 11.56 -7.39 7.63
CA VAL A 183 12.03 -7.44 9.02
C VAL A 183 13.51 -7.86 9.10
N HIS A 184 13.91 -8.90 8.37
CA HIS A 184 15.30 -9.37 8.36
C HIS A 184 16.25 -8.43 7.61
N GLY A 185 15.72 -7.59 6.73
CA GLY A 185 16.46 -6.55 6.03
C GLY A 185 16.66 -5.27 6.85
N LEU A 186 16.13 -5.20 8.07
CA LEU A 186 16.41 -4.08 8.98
C LEU A 186 17.83 -4.22 9.56
N PRO A 187 18.56 -3.10 9.71
CA PRO A 187 19.80 -3.10 10.49
C PRO A 187 19.55 -3.61 11.91
N VAL A 188 20.51 -4.37 12.44
CA VAL A 188 20.38 -5.09 13.72
C VAL A 188 20.13 -4.18 14.93
N GLU A 189 20.42 -2.88 14.78
CA GLU A 189 20.20 -1.86 15.79
C GLU A 189 18.73 -1.42 15.91
N TYR A 190 17.90 -1.71 14.90
CA TYR A 190 16.48 -1.32 14.91
C TYR A 190 15.58 -2.29 15.65
N LEU A 191 16.00 -3.54 15.85
CA LEU A 191 15.23 -4.58 16.52
C LEU A 191 15.88 -4.96 17.85
N LYS A 192 15.06 -5.28 18.84
CA LYS A 192 15.55 -5.87 20.09
C LYS A 192 16.03 -7.31 19.83
N PRO A 193 16.98 -7.84 20.62
CA PRO A 193 17.44 -9.22 20.46
C PRO A 193 16.29 -10.24 20.51
N GLY A 194 16.13 -11.04 19.44
CA GLY A 194 15.09 -12.06 19.30
C GLY A 194 13.69 -11.52 18.96
N GLU A 195 13.56 -10.23 18.68
CA GLU A 195 12.29 -9.63 18.25
C GLU A 195 11.89 -10.06 16.84
N ASP A 196 12.85 -10.27 15.95
CA ASP A 196 12.67 -10.76 14.58
C ASP A 196 11.93 -12.11 14.50
N ASP A 197 12.24 -13.03 15.42
CA ASP A 197 11.63 -14.36 15.52
C ASP A 197 10.13 -14.32 15.88
N THR A 198 9.71 -13.31 16.63
CA THR A 198 8.33 -13.20 17.17
C THR A 198 7.47 -12.21 16.40
N LEU A 199 8.09 -11.15 15.85
CA LEU A 199 7.40 -10.07 15.15
C LEU A 199 6.67 -10.56 13.90
N VAL A 200 7.34 -11.34 13.06
CA VAL A 200 6.76 -11.81 11.78
C VAL A 200 5.54 -12.71 12.01
N PRO A 201 5.60 -13.77 12.85
CA PRO A 201 4.42 -14.59 13.17
C PRO A 201 3.23 -13.77 13.71
N ASP A 202 3.47 -12.87 14.67
CA ASP A 202 2.41 -12.07 15.30
C ASP A 202 1.73 -11.13 14.30
N TRP A 203 2.53 -10.51 13.43
CA TRP A 203 2.00 -9.64 12.37
C TRP A 203 1.20 -10.44 11.34
N LEU A 204 1.65 -11.63 10.96
CA LEU A 204 0.92 -12.47 10.00
C LEU A 204 -0.44 -12.92 10.56
N ASP A 205 -0.51 -13.32 11.83
CA ASP A 205 -1.78 -13.71 12.46
C ASP A 205 -2.75 -12.52 12.51
N ALA A 206 -2.27 -11.35 12.94
CA ALA A 206 -3.07 -10.14 12.96
C ALA A 206 -3.51 -9.68 11.56
N LEU A 207 -2.65 -9.80 10.55
CA LEU A 207 -2.98 -9.51 9.15
C LEU A 207 -4.03 -10.47 8.62
N ALA A 208 -3.98 -11.75 8.98
CA ALA A 208 -4.96 -12.74 8.55
C ALA A 208 -6.34 -12.39 9.09
N GLY A 209 -6.44 -12.06 10.37
CA GLY A 209 -7.68 -11.59 11.00
C GLY A 209 -8.19 -10.28 10.39
N ALA A 210 -7.29 -9.30 10.20
CA ALA A 210 -7.65 -8.00 9.62
C ALA A 210 -8.12 -8.11 8.16
N ALA A 211 -7.53 -9.01 7.37
CA ALA A 211 -7.94 -9.26 5.99
C ALA A 211 -9.36 -9.82 5.93
N VAL A 212 -9.70 -10.80 6.78
CA VAL A 212 -11.05 -11.36 6.87
C VAL A 212 -12.06 -10.28 7.22
N ASP A 213 -11.81 -9.51 8.30
CA ASP A 213 -12.68 -8.41 8.70
C ASP A 213 -12.95 -7.41 7.56
N TYR A 214 -11.93 -7.12 6.75
CA TYR A 214 -12.03 -6.16 5.65
C TYR A 214 -12.82 -6.71 4.46
N LEU A 215 -12.64 -7.98 4.14
CA LEU A 215 -13.41 -8.64 3.08
C LEU A 215 -14.87 -8.81 3.47
N ASP A 216 -15.14 -9.20 4.72
CA ASP A 216 -16.48 -9.37 5.24
C ASP A 216 -17.26 -8.04 5.19
N SER A 217 -16.63 -6.93 5.60
CA SER A 217 -17.26 -5.60 5.56
C SER A 217 -17.60 -5.12 4.15
N LYS A 218 -16.82 -5.52 3.13
CA LYS A 218 -17.07 -5.20 1.72
C LYS A 218 -18.12 -6.13 1.08
N SER A 219 -18.34 -7.32 1.63
CA SER A 219 -19.34 -8.29 1.14
C SER A 219 -20.77 -8.00 1.65
N SER A 220 -20.92 -7.43 2.85
CA SER A 220 -22.20 -7.15 3.50
C SER A 220 -22.89 -5.87 3.00
N LYS A 221 -22.94 -5.65 1.67
CA LYS A 221 -23.44 -4.43 0.99
C LYS A 221 -24.91 -4.04 1.26
N GLY A 222 -25.65 -4.80 2.08
CA GLY A 222 -27.06 -4.54 2.40
C GLY A 222 -27.31 -3.56 3.54
N VAL A 223 -26.33 -3.30 4.41
CA VAL A 223 -26.45 -2.32 5.49
C VAL A 223 -25.47 -1.20 5.21
N LYS A 224 -25.99 0.01 4.94
CA LYS A 224 -25.23 1.27 4.90
C LYS A 224 -24.60 1.53 6.28
N ASN A 225 -23.60 0.75 6.64
CA ASN A 225 -22.80 0.99 7.81
C ASN A 225 -21.43 1.43 7.33
N ASN A 226 -21.09 2.69 7.61
CA ASN A 226 -19.81 3.33 7.37
C ASN A 226 -18.67 2.71 8.23
N TYR A 227 -18.65 1.40 8.43
CA TYR A 227 -17.56 0.75 9.16
C TYR A 227 -16.37 0.58 8.21
N GLY A 228 -15.55 1.63 8.15
CA GLY A 228 -14.33 1.69 7.36
C GLY A 228 -13.20 0.76 7.85
N HIS A 229 -11.99 1.03 7.39
CA HIS A 229 -10.77 0.31 7.77
C HIS A 229 -10.62 0.15 9.31
N MET A 230 -10.01 -0.95 9.74
CA MET A 230 -9.64 -1.20 11.16
C MET A 230 -10.82 -1.33 12.15
N GLN A 231 -12.05 -1.56 11.69
CA GLN A 231 -13.23 -1.63 12.58
C GLN A 231 -13.53 -3.03 13.14
N GLY A 232 -13.05 -4.10 12.52
CA GLY A 232 -13.21 -5.47 13.02
C GLY A 232 -12.23 -5.85 14.14
N LYS A 233 -12.39 -7.04 14.73
CA LYS A 233 -11.53 -7.51 15.84
C LYS A 233 -10.08 -7.64 15.38
N GLY A 234 -9.83 -8.30 14.25
CA GLY A 234 -8.52 -8.43 13.64
C GLY A 234 -7.94 -7.09 13.21
N GLY A 235 -8.75 -6.20 12.63
CA GLY A 235 -8.33 -4.83 12.30
C GLY A 235 -7.83 -4.04 13.53
N ARG A 236 -8.53 -4.14 14.67
CA ARG A 236 -8.09 -3.51 15.92
C ARG A 236 -6.81 -4.14 16.50
N VAL A 237 -6.65 -5.46 16.37
CA VAL A 237 -5.42 -6.17 16.78
C VAL A 237 -4.24 -5.71 15.92
N LEU A 238 -4.39 -5.69 14.60
CA LEU A 238 -3.36 -5.23 13.67
C LEU A 238 -2.92 -3.79 13.97
N LYS A 239 -3.87 -2.87 14.18
CA LYS A 239 -3.56 -1.49 14.55
C LYS A 239 -2.80 -1.39 15.87
N ARG A 240 -3.10 -2.27 16.84
CA ARG A 240 -2.44 -2.30 18.14
C ARG A 240 -0.99 -2.74 18.01
N ILE A 241 -0.72 -3.87 17.36
CA ILE A 241 0.65 -4.38 17.24
C ILE A 241 1.55 -3.44 16.40
N ILE A 242 1.01 -2.81 15.35
CA ILE A 242 1.75 -1.82 14.55
C ILE A 242 2.06 -0.59 15.39
N ARG A 243 1.13 -0.18 16.26
CA ARG A 243 1.36 0.91 17.20
C ARG A 243 2.45 0.54 18.20
N GLU A 244 2.37 -0.64 18.82
CA GLU A 244 3.34 -1.11 19.82
C GLU A 244 4.75 -1.21 19.23
N PHE A 245 4.87 -1.66 17.98
CA PHE A 245 6.13 -1.64 17.22
C PHE A 245 6.65 -0.20 17.03
N ALA A 246 5.81 0.69 16.50
CA ALA A 246 6.19 2.09 16.28
C ALA A 246 6.58 2.80 17.58
N ASP A 247 5.81 2.63 18.66
CA ASP A 247 6.10 3.21 19.98
C ASP A 247 7.41 2.67 20.56
N SER A 248 7.65 1.36 20.43
CA SER A 248 8.86 0.72 20.96
C SER A 248 10.14 1.16 20.26
N HIS A 249 10.06 1.56 18.98
CA HIS A 249 11.24 1.87 18.16
C HIS A 249 11.41 3.37 17.90
N CYS A 250 10.34 4.17 18.02
CA CYS A 250 10.42 5.63 17.94
C CYS A 250 11.28 6.23 19.07
N ALA A 251 11.37 5.56 20.23
CA ALA A 251 12.23 5.97 21.34
C ALA A 251 13.74 5.76 21.06
N LEU A 252 14.11 4.84 20.17
CA LEU A 252 15.51 4.56 19.80
C LEU A 252 16.07 5.60 18.82
N THR A 253 15.21 6.25 18.03
CA THR A 253 15.59 7.31 17.07
C THR A 253 15.71 8.73 17.66
N GLN A 254 15.60 8.88 18.98
CA GLN A 254 15.75 10.18 19.69
C GLN A 254 17.07 10.31 20.47
N ILE A 255 17.98 9.34 20.36
CA ILE A 255 19.33 9.35 20.93
C ILE A 255 20.33 9.58 19.80
#